data_AF-A0ABD3DD66-F1
#
_entry.id   AF-A0ABD3DD66-F1
#
_cell.length_a   1.000
_cell.length_b   1.000
_cell.length_c   1.000
_cell.angle_alpha   90.00
_cell.angle_beta   90.00
_cell.angle_gamma   90.00
#
_symmetry.space_group_name_H-M   'P 1'
#
loop_
_entity.id
_entity.type
_entity.pdbx_description
1 polymer ?
#
loop_
_entity_poly.entity_id
_entity_poly.type
_entity_poly.pdbx_seq_one_letter_code
_entity_poly.pdbx_strand_id
1 'polypeptide(L)'
;MAFFFRIIKSRHILLLFLAIFAISGFSTPKVQAFKAPFRARDILPFLPRQVSWPILNTLNNAADLMPSFVGAATATNSPSLHWKGACFYNSTGWLEFHNKSGSEFGGGTLHMQISNAHSWTCMDLYVFATPFRVTWDYYILGREHTLEFKEWESEAEFNYVKNRGVSIFLMQAGMLGTLQALWEVFPLFTNTGWGENSNIAFLKKHMGALFEERPQPWVTNITAEEIHSGDFLALSKIRGRWGGFETLEKWVTGAYAGHTAVCLRDSEGKLWVAESGHEDEQGEDIIAILTWDEWWEFELTKDDSNPHIALLPMHPDVRARFNETAAWEYAKSMSGKPYGYHNLIFSWIDTISDNYPSPLDAHLVASVMTVWNQMQPAYAGNMWNEALNKRLGTQNLTLSEVLVEVEKRGSSFGALLAIPERDDWVYADGKSASCVAFVFELYKAAGLFGKIASSIQVTEFTIKDAYSLKFFENNSSRLPTWCNDADTVKMPFCQIRGKYRMELPGFNTIDPYPHMNERCPSLPPKYYKSMGC
;
A
#
# COMPACT_ATOMS: atom_id res chain seq x y z
N MET A 1 -28.05 64.74 18.26
CA MET A 1 -28.51 63.94 19.43
C MET A 1 -28.84 62.55 18.87
N ALA A 2 -28.16 61.44 19.15
CA ALA A 2 -27.30 61.10 20.26
C ALA A 2 -26.13 60.23 19.77
N PHE A 3 -24.94 60.79 19.93
CA PHE A 3 -23.63 60.18 19.75
C PHE A 3 -23.22 59.63 21.12
N PHE A 4 -23.89 58.59 21.66
CA PHE A 4 -23.63 58.15 23.05
C PHE A 4 -23.80 56.66 23.38
N PHE A 5 -23.95 55.77 22.40
CA PHE A 5 -24.17 54.33 22.69
C PHE A 5 -23.31 53.37 21.85
N ARG A 6 -22.00 53.65 21.72
CA ARG A 6 -21.07 52.65 21.11
C ARG A 6 -19.74 52.43 21.81
N ILE A 7 -19.50 53.02 22.98
CA ILE A 7 -18.21 52.90 23.69
C ILE A 7 -18.27 52.03 24.96
N ILE A 8 -19.48 51.67 25.43
CA ILE A 8 -19.63 51.00 26.74
C ILE A 8 -19.41 49.47 26.68
N LYS A 9 -19.59 48.78 25.53
CA LYS A 9 -19.38 47.31 25.48
C LYS A 9 -17.92 46.85 25.35
N SER A 10 -17.01 47.68 24.83
CA SER A 10 -15.61 47.28 24.62
C SER A 10 -14.77 47.39 25.90
N ARG A 11 -15.00 48.42 26.74
CA ARG A 11 -14.28 48.60 28.01
C ARG A 11 -14.58 47.53 29.04
N HIS A 12 -15.82 47.04 29.11
CA HIS A 12 -16.18 45.96 30.04
C HIS A 12 -15.60 44.61 29.65
N ILE A 13 -15.48 44.31 28.35
CA ILE A 13 -14.83 43.10 27.86
C ILE A 13 -13.31 43.18 28.08
N LEU A 14 -12.70 44.35 27.80
CA LEU A 14 -11.28 44.57 28.04
C LEU A 14 -10.93 44.53 29.53
N LEU A 15 -11.78 45.07 30.40
CA LEU A 15 -11.64 44.97 31.85
C LEU A 15 -11.85 43.54 32.36
N LEU A 16 -12.73 42.75 31.73
CA LEU A 16 -12.89 41.33 32.04
C LEU A 16 -11.63 40.53 31.66
N PHE A 17 -11.06 40.79 30.47
CA PHE A 17 -9.82 40.16 30.03
C PHE A 17 -8.61 40.58 30.88
N LEU A 18 -8.51 41.87 31.26
CA LEU A 18 -7.47 42.36 32.15
C LEU A 18 -7.63 41.84 33.58
N ALA A 19 -8.86 41.65 34.08
CA ALA A 19 -9.11 41.02 35.37
C ALA A 19 -8.73 39.53 35.36
N ILE A 20 -9.03 38.80 34.28
CA ILE A 20 -8.61 37.41 34.10
C ILE A 20 -7.07 37.31 34.05
N PHE A 21 -6.40 38.25 33.38
CA PHE A 21 -4.93 38.31 33.32
C PHE A 21 -4.28 38.73 34.65
N ALA A 22 -4.92 39.61 35.43
CA ALA A 22 -4.42 40.02 36.74
C ALA A 22 -4.59 38.91 37.79
N ILE A 23 -5.66 38.12 37.70
CA ILE A 23 -5.90 36.96 38.58
C ILE A 23 -4.96 35.79 38.23
N SER A 24 -4.53 35.66 36.97
CA SER A 24 -3.52 34.67 36.56
C SER A 24 -2.06 35.07 36.84
N GLY A 25 -1.81 36.35 37.20
CA GLY A 25 -0.47 36.89 37.44
C GLY A 25 0.04 36.85 38.90
N PHE A 26 -0.82 36.59 39.89
CA PHE A 26 -0.45 36.70 41.32
C PHE A 26 -0.68 35.45 42.16
N SER A 27 -0.82 34.30 41.53
CA SER A 27 -0.82 33.01 42.22
C SER A 27 -0.07 32.05 41.35
N THR A 28 0.98 31.40 41.84
CA THR A 28 1.43 30.14 41.27
C THR A 28 0.43 29.08 41.71
N PRO A 29 -0.54 28.64 40.91
CA PRO A 29 -1.34 27.53 41.33
C PRO A 29 -0.62 26.29 40.81
N LYS A 30 -0.54 25.26 41.64
CA LYS A 30 -0.49 23.89 41.11
C LYS A 30 -1.82 23.66 40.39
N VAL A 31 -2.00 24.23 39.19
CA VAL A 31 -3.16 23.95 38.35
C VAL A 31 -2.90 22.59 37.74
N GLN A 32 -3.49 21.57 38.35
CA GLN A 32 -3.77 20.33 37.65
C GLN A 32 -4.64 20.72 36.46
N ALA A 33 -4.08 20.63 35.25
CA ALA A 33 -4.74 21.08 34.02
C ALA A 33 -6.16 20.53 33.97
N PHE A 34 -7.16 21.41 34.03
CA PHE A 34 -8.56 21.03 33.93
C PHE A 34 -8.73 20.29 32.60
N LYS A 35 -9.15 19.02 32.62
CA LYS A 35 -9.38 18.28 31.39
C LYS A 35 -10.46 19.00 30.60
N ALA A 36 -10.10 19.50 29.41
CA ALA A 36 -11.05 20.16 28.55
C ALA A 36 -12.20 19.16 28.24
N PRO A 37 -13.47 19.60 28.30
CA PRO A 37 -14.59 18.70 28.03
C PRO A 37 -14.51 18.12 26.61
N PHE A 38 -13.93 18.88 25.68
CA PHE A 38 -13.66 18.48 24.30
C PHE A 38 -12.35 19.12 23.83
N ARG A 39 -11.61 18.46 22.93
CA ARG A 39 -10.57 19.13 22.14
C ARG A 39 -11.18 19.73 20.88
N ALA A 40 -10.52 20.74 20.31
CA ALA A 40 -10.95 21.34 19.05
C ALA A 40 -11.09 20.30 17.92
N ARG A 41 -10.24 19.26 17.91
CA ARG A 41 -10.34 18.11 17.00
C ARG A 41 -11.59 17.25 17.21
N ASP A 42 -12.10 17.14 18.43
CA ASP A 42 -13.28 16.34 18.75
C ASP A 42 -14.58 17.04 18.28
N ILE A 43 -14.56 18.37 18.19
CA ILE A 43 -15.70 19.19 17.75
C ILE A 43 -15.69 19.38 16.23
N LEU A 44 -14.51 19.33 15.58
CA LEU A 44 -14.35 19.55 14.14
C LEU A 44 -15.33 18.74 13.27
N PRO A 45 -15.56 17.43 13.50
CA PRO A 45 -16.55 16.65 12.75
C PRO A 45 -18.00 17.17 12.84
N PHE A 46 -18.33 17.89 13.92
CA PHE A 46 -19.67 18.42 14.20
C PHE A 46 -19.86 19.86 13.72
N LEU A 47 -18.80 20.53 13.25
CA LEU A 47 -18.88 21.87 12.66
C LEU A 47 -19.34 21.80 11.19
N PRO A 48 -19.95 22.88 10.66
CA PRO A 48 -20.36 22.96 9.26
C PRO A 48 -19.21 22.58 8.32
N ARG A 49 -19.50 21.75 7.32
CA ARG A 49 -18.49 21.19 6.39
C ARG A 49 -17.60 22.25 5.75
N GLN A 50 -18.11 23.46 5.46
CA GLN A 50 -17.28 24.52 4.88
C GLN A 50 -16.13 24.98 5.78
N VAL A 51 -16.25 24.79 7.10
CA VAL A 51 -15.26 25.20 8.11
C VAL A 51 -14.41 24.01 8.56
N SER A 52 -15.04 22.85 8.79
CA SER A 52 -14.34 21.68 9.31
C SER A 52 -13.57 20.92 8.25
N TRP A 53 -14.11 20.79 7.04
CA TRP A 53 -13.54 19.92 6.01
C TRP A 53 -12.12 20.32 5.55
N PRO A 54 -11.79 21.61 5.34
CA PRO A 54 -10.42 22.01 5.01
C PRO A 54 -9.41 21.71 6.13
N ILE A 55 -9.85 21.84 7.39
CA ILE A 55 -9.02 21.60 8.58
C ILE A 55 -8.88 20.09 8.83
N LEU A 56 -9.95 19.31 8.63
CA LEU A 56 -9.92 17.86 8.73
C LEU A 56 -9.01 17.25 7.64
N ASN A 57 -9.11 17.68 6.38
CA ASN A 57 -8.26 17.19 5.30
C ASN A 57 -6.76 17.48 5.49
N THR A 58 -6.43 18.53 6.25
CA THR A 58 -5.04 18.86 6.61
C THR A 58 -4.55 18.13 7.86
N LEU A 59 -5.46 17.67 8.72
CA LEU A 59 -5.13 16.96 9.96
C LEU A 59 -5.15 15.43 9.84
N ASN A 60 -5.93 14.90 8.90
CA ASN A 60 -6.19 13.47 8.75
C ASN A 60 -5.27 12.84 7.69
N ASN A 61 -5.16 11.53 7.65
CA ASN A 61 -4.33 10.77 6.72
C ASN A 61 -5.09 9.49 6.33
N ALA A 62 -5.09 9.09 5.07
CA ALA A 62 -5.74 7.84 4.66
C ALA A 62 -5.09 6.60 5.30
N ALA A 63 -3.80 6.71 5.68
CA ALA A 63 -3.12 5.74 6.53
C ALA A 63 -3.69 5.67 7.96
N ASP A 64 -4.46 6.67 8.42
CA ASP A 64 -5.13 6.65 9.73
C ASP A 64 -6.27 5.62 9.80
N LEU A 65 -6.67 5.03 8.68
CA LEU A 65 -7.57 3.86 8.64
C LEU A 65 -6.90 2.59 9.19
N MET A 66 -5.57 2.56 9.25
CA MET A 66 -4.81 1.35 9.55
C MET A 66 -4.52 1.25 11.05
N PRO A 67 -4.93 0.14 11.72
CA PRO A 67 -4.62 -0.12 13.12
C PRO A 67 -3.11 -0.19 13.35
N SER A 68 -2.58 0.44 14.41
CA SER A 68 -1.18 0.25 14.80
C SER A 68 -1.06 -0.89 15.81
N PHE A 69 -0.09 -1.79 15.63
CA PHE A 69 0.21 -2.81 16.62
C PHE A 69 0.75 -2.16 17.91
N VAL A 70 0.15 -2.47 19.07
CA VAL A 70 0.60 -1.94 20.36
C VAL A 70 1.28 -2.99 21.24
N GLY A 71 1.10 -4.27 20.93
CA GLY A 71 1.72 -5.39 21.63
C GLY A 71 0.77 -6.58 21.79
N ALA A 72 1.25 -7.64 22.43
CA ALA A 72 0.46 -8.84 22.70
C ALA A 72 0.24 -9.02 24.20
N ALA A 73 -1.02 -9.22 24.61
CA ALA A 73 -1.39 -9.45 26.00
C ALA A 73 -1.22 -10.93 26.35
N THR A 74 -0.24 -11.21 27.22
CA THR A 74 0.11 -12.57 27.67
C THR A 74 -0.59 -12.97 28.96
N ALA A 75 -0.65 -14.28 29.19
CA ALA A 75 -1.29 -14.84 30.38
C ALA A 75 -0.46 -14.59 31.64
N THR A 76 -0.93 -13.65 32.46
CA THR A 76 -0.26 -13.22 33.70
C THR A 76 -1.29 -12.73 34.71
N ASN A 77 -0.96 -12.81 36.00
CA ASN A 77 -1.83 -12.35 37.08
C ASN A 77 -1.76 -10.81 37.30
N SER A 78 -1.08 -10.08 36.42
CA SER A 78 -0.81 -8.65 36.55
C SER A 78 -0.63 -8.03 35.16
N PRO A 79 -0.82 -6.70 34.99
CA PRO A 79 -0.63 -6.04 33.70
C PRO A 79 0.73 -6.38 33.08
N SER A 80 0.71 -6.96 31.88
CA SER A 80 1.93 -7.39 31.16
C SER A 80 2.32 -6.43 30.04
N LEU A 81 1.36 -5.66 29.54
CA LEU A 81 1.56 -4.70 28.45
C LEU A 81 1.15 -3.30 28.89
N HIS A 82 1.92 -2.29 28.48
CA HIS A 82 1.65 -0.87 28.69
C HIS A 82 1.78 -0.10 27.38
N TRP A 83 0.80 0.74 27.05
CA TRP A 83 0.87 1.60 25.86
C TRP A 83 0.10 2.91 26.07
N LYS A 84 0.27 3.80 25.10
CA LYS A 84 -0.47 5.06 25.00
C LYS A 84 -1.55 4.93 23.93
N GLY A 85 -2.80 5.04 24.34
CA GLY A 85 -3.98 5.11 23.47
C GLY A 85 -4.13 6.45 22.76
N ALA A 86 -5.05 6.51 21.79
CA ALA A 86 -5.39 7.75 21.11
C ALA A 86 -6.15 8.69 22.07
N CYS A 87 -7.15 8.13 22.78
CA CYS A 87 -7.95 8.75 23.83
C CYS A 87 -7.28 8.65 25.20
N PHE A 88 -6.84 7.45 25.59
CA PHE A 88 -6.35 7.14 26.94
C PHE A 88 -4.83 7.07 26.98
N TYR A 89 -4.18 7.93 27.77
CA TYR A 89 -2.71 7.99 27.75
C TYR A 89 -2.00 6.98 28.65
N ASN A 90 -2.75 6.23 29.46
CA ASN A 90 -2.20 5.17 30.27
C ASN A 90 -3.10 3.95 30.17
N SER A 91 -2.71 3.04 29.28
CA SER A 91 -3.45 1.82 28.97
C SER A 91 -2.58 0.61 29.26
N THR A 92 -3.19 -0.42 29.85
CA THR A 92 -2.53 -1.67 30.17
C THR A 92 -3.40 -2.86 29.84
N GLY A 93 -2.79 -4.01 29.56
CA GLY A 93 -3.51 -5.22 29.20
C GLY A 93 -2.81 -6.48 29.67
N TRP A 94 -3.62 -7.50 29.99
CA TRP A 94 -3.18 -8.85 30.32
C TRP A 94 -4.30 -9.85 30.01
N LEU A 95 -3.93 -11.13 29.86
CA LEU A 95 -4.88 -12.20 29.60
C LEU A 95 -5.01 -13.11 30.83
N GLU A 96 -6.23 -13.57 31.12
CA GLU A 96 -6.50 -14.61 32.10
C GLU A 96 -7.16 -15.81 31.41
N PHE A 97 -6.56 -16.99 31.50
CA PHE A 97 -7.18 -18.22 30.98
C PHE A 97 -8.25 -18.73 31.94
N HIS A 98 -9.35 -19.25 31.40
CA HIS A 98 -10.39 -19.89 32.20
C HIS A 98 -11.05 -21.03 31.43
N ASN A 99 -11.66 -21.98 32.14
CA ASN A 99 -12.50 -23.02 31.52
C ASN A 99 -13.96 -22.93 31.98
N LYS A 100 -14.57 -21.75 31.81
CA LYS A 100 -15.98 -21.52 32.15
C LYS A 100 -16.94 -22.31 31.25
N SER A 101 -16.55 -22.59 30.00
CA SER A 101 -17.32 -23.35 29.01
C SER A 101 -17.30 -24.86 29.24
N GLY A 102 -16.29 -25.38 29.95
CA GLY A 102 -16.05 -26.81 30.09
C GLY A 102 -15.52 -27.47 28.80
N SER A 103 -15.08 -26.69 27.81
CA SER A 103 -14.49 -27.20 26.58
C SER A 103 -13.07 -27.73 26.82
N GLU A 104 -12.56 -28.53 25.87
CA GLU A 104 -11.25 -29.16 25.96
C GLU A 104 -10.12 -28.14 26.19
N PHE A 105 -10.18 -26.99 25.49
CA PHE A 105 -9.16 -25.94 25.56
C PHE A 105 -9.57 -24.75 26.43
N GLY A 106 -10.81 -24.70 26.94
CA GLY A 106 -11.35 -23.54 27.64
C GLY A 106 -11.32 -22.27 26.79
N GLY A 107 -11.30 -21.12 27.45
CA GLY A 107 -11.27 -19.77 26.87
C GLY A 107 -10.36 -18.83 27.65
N GLY A 108 -10.58 -17.52 27.51
CA GLY A 108 -9.84 -16.53 28.29
C GLY A 108 -10.53 -15.17 28.34
N THR A 109 -10.23 -14.41 29.39
CA THR A 109 -10.68 -13.03 29.57
C THR A 109 -9.49 -12.12 29.31
N LEU A 110 -9.58 -11.25 28.30
CA LEU A 110 -8.61 -10.19 28.06
C LEU A 110 -9.02 -8.97 28.86
N HIS A 111 -8.17 -8.55 29.79
CA HIS A 111 -8.38 -7.37 30.62
C HIS A 111 -7.67 -6.18 30.00
N MET A 112 -8.38 -5.07 29.91
CA MET A 112 -7.94 -3.80 29.35
C MET A 112 -8.20 -2.71 30.38
N GLN A 113 -7.17 -2.26 31.07
CA GLN A 113 -7.28 -1.15 32.01
C GLN A 113 -6.80 0.13 31.32
N ILE A 114 -7.73 1.05 31.08
CA ILE A 114 -7.44 2.30 30.41
C ILE A 114 -7.75 3.48 31.32
N SER A 115 -6.88 4.47 31.31
CA SER A 115 -6.98 5.62 32.19
C SER A 115 -6.37 6.87 31.56
N ASN A 116 -6.56 8.00 32.23
CA ASN A 116 -6.07 9.29 31.78
C ASN A 116 -6.57 9.71 30.38
N ALA A 117 -7.90 9.64 30.16
CA ALA A 117 -8.55 10.17 28.96
C ALA A 117 -8.23 11.65 28.74
N HIS A 118 -7.96 12.06 27.51
CA HIS A 118 -7.61 13.45 27.22
C HIS A 118 -8.82 14.37 26.95
N SER A 119 -9.99 13.81 26.66
CA SER A 119 -11.29 14.51 26.60
C SER A 119 -12.42 13.60 27.08
N TRP A 120 -13.62 14.14 27.28
CA TRP A 120 -14.76 13.36 27.81
C TRP A 120 -15.51 12.56 26.75
N THR A 121 -15.31 12.89 25.48
CA THR A 121 -15.97 12.24 24.34
C THR A 121 -15.02 11.45 23.46
N CYS A 122 -13.73 11.38 23.80
CA CYS A 122 -12.81 10.58 23.03
C CYS A 122 -13.08 9.08 23.21
N MET A 123 -12.73 8.31 22.19
CA MET A 123 -12.97 6.88 22.12
C MET A 123 -11.77 6.22 21.46
N ASP A 124 -11.27 5.15 22.06
CA ASP A 124 -10.33 4.25 21.40
C ASP A 124 -11.11 3.10 20.76
N LEU A 125 -10.70 2.72 19.55
CA LEU A 125 -11.15 1.52 18.87
C LEU A 125 -9.96 0.56 18.78
N TYR A 126 -10.13 -0.67 19.27
CA TYR A 126 -9.11 -1.69 19.29
C TYR A 126 -9.53 -2.87 18.42
N VAL A 127 -8.56 -3.45 17.72
CA VAL A 127 -8.67 -4.75 17.05
C VAL A 127 -7.82 -5.75 17.82
N PHE A 128 -8.37 -6.92 18.09
CA PHE A 128 -7.73 -8.02 18.79
C PHE A 128 -7.61 -9.21 17.85
N ALA A 129 -6.41 -9.74 17.70
CA ALA A 129 -6.15 -10.79 16.73
C ALA A 129 -5.31 -11.94 17.30
N THR A 130 -5.64 -13.13 16.85
CA THR A 130 -4.78 -14.33 16.85
C THR A 130 -4.62 -14.77 15.40
N PRO A 131 -3.70 -15.71 15.09
CA PRO A 131 -3.65 -16.32 13.75
C PRO A 131 -4.96 -16.98 13.31
N PHE A 132 -5.88 -17.25 14.25
CA PHE A 132 -7.10 -18.01 14.03
C PHE A 132 -8.35 -17.11 13.99
N ARG A 133 -8.35 -15.96 14.67
CA ARG A 133 -9.52 -15.08 14.73
C ARG A 133 -9.15 -13.61 14.87
N VAL A 134 -10.07 -12.76 14.43
CA VAL A 134 -10.03 -11.31 14.66
C VAL A 134 -11.35 -10.85 15.26
N THR A 135 -11.26 -9.98 16.26
CA THR A 135 -12.40 -9.30 16.88
C THR A 135 -12.03 -7.85 17.18
N TRP A 136 -12.98 -7.04 17.60
CA TRP A 136 -12.76 -5.63 17.88
C TRP A 136 -13.67 -5.15 19.00
N ASP A 137 -13.24 -4.12 19.72
CA ASP A 137 -14.05 -3.47 20.74
C ASP A 137 -13.67 -2.00 20.85
N TYR A 138 -14.53 -1.20 21.47
CA TYR A 138 -14.33 0.23 21.65
C TYR A 138 -14.47 0.64 23.11
N TYR A 139 -13.68 1.62 23.52
CA TYR A 139 -13.68 2.10 24.90
C TYR A 139 -13.80 3.61 24.98
N ILE A 140 -14.75 4.07 25.81
CA ILE A 140 -15.10 5.48 26.02
C ILE A 140 -14.91 5.94 27.48
N LEU A 141 -14.79 5.02 28.43
CA LEU A 141 -14.67 5.33 29.85
C LEU A 141 -13.35 4.81 30.42
N GLY A 142 -12.69 5.64 31.22
CA GLY A 142 -11.45 5.27 31.91
C GLY A 142 -11.74 4.32 33.06
N ARG A 143 -11.71 3.03 32.80
CA ARG A 143 -11.92 1.94 33.76
C ARG A 143 -11.26 0.66 33.23
N GLU A 144 -11.38 -0.40 34.02
CA GLU A 144 -11.12 -1.75 33.52
C GLU A 144 -12.28 -2.20 32.62
N HIS A 145 -11.94 -2.75 31.47
CA HIS A 145 -12.83 -3.42 30.54
C HIS A 145 -12.33 -4.84 30.31
N THR A 146 -13.24 -5.72 29.89
CA THR A 146 -12.94 -7.13 29.67
C THR A 146 -13.53 -7.58 28.35
N LEU A 147 -12.73 -8.29 27.55
CA LEU A 147 -13.19 -8.97 26.35
C LEU A 147 -13.12 -10.49 26.59
N GLU A 148 -14.24 -11.17 26.42
CA GLU A 148 -14.36 -12.60 26.71
C GLU A 148 -14.18 -13.45 25.46
N PHE A 149 -13.18 -14.32 25.46
CA PHE A 149 -13.04 -15.43 24.54
C PHE A 149 -13.68 -16.67 25.20
N LYS A 150 -14.91 -17.01 24.79
CA LYS A 150 -15.66 -18.14 25.39
C LYS A 150 -14.90 -19.46 25.28
N GLU A 151 -14.36 -19.72 24.09
CA GLU A 151 -13.58 -20.91 23.78
C GLU A 151 -12.52 -20.62 22.71
N TRP A 152 -11.35 -21.23 22.87
CA TRP A 152 -10.32 -21.31 21.83
C TRP A 152 -10.73 -22.34 20.78
N GLU A 153 -10.46 -22.04 19.52
CA GLU A 153 -10.97 -22.77 18.35
C GLU A 153 -10.29 -24.13 18.20
N SER A 154 -9.02 -24.21 18.59
CA SER A 154 -8.21 -25.41 18.46
C SER A 154 -7.09 -25.47 19.49
N GLU A 155 -6.48 -26.64 19.63
CA GLU A 155 -5.25 -26.83 20.41
C GLU A 155 -4.14 -25.87 19.94
N ALA A 156 -4.06 -25.63 18.63
CA ALA A 156 -3.06 -24.75 18.03
C ALA A 156 -3.26 -23.29 18.46
N GLU A 157 -4.50 -22.79 18.47
CA GLU A 157 -4.80 -21.45 18.99
C GLU A 157 -4.50 -21.35 20.49
N PHE A 158 -4.93 -22.33 21.27
CA PHE A 158 -4.68 -22.36 22.71
C PHE A 158 -3.18 -22.29 23.03
N ASN A 159 -2.38 -23.12 22.36
CA ASN A 159 -0.93 -23.13 22.53
C ASN A 159 -0.27 -21.84 22.02
N TYR A 160 -0.77 -21.26 20.92
CA TYR A 160 -0.31 -19.97 20.42
C TYR A 160 -0.51 -18.86 21.48
N VAL A 161 -1.75 -18.71 21.96
CA VAL A 161 -2.12 -17.67 22.92
C VAL A 161 -1.39 -17.88 24.25
N LYS A 162 -1.17 -19.12 24.67
CA LYS A 162 -0.40 -19.44 25.88
C LYS A 162 1.04 -18.95 25.81
N ASN A 163 1.67 -19.02 24.63
CA ASN A 163 3.09 -18.69 24.45
C ASN A 163 3.31 -17.22 24.04
N ARG A 164 2.37 -16.62 23.29
CA ARG A 164 2.53 -15.27 22.69
C ARG A 164 1.49 -14.25 23.13
N GLY A 165 0.35 -14.69 23.63
CA GLY A 165 -0.76 -13.82 23.97
C GLY A 165 -1.66 -13.47 22.78
N VAL A 166 -2.55 -12.51 23.01
CA VAL A 166 -3.46 -11.95 21.99
C VAL A 166 -2.91 -10.62 21.50
N SER A 167 -2.74 -10.47 20.18
CA SER A 167 -2.27 -9.23 19.57
C SER A 167 -3.30 -8.13 19.68
N ILE A 168 -2.89 -6.95 20.13
CA ILE A 168 -3.72 -5.77 20.28
C ILE A 168 -3.27 -4.72 19.27
N PHE A 169 -4.23 -4.19 18.53
CA PHE A 169 -4.01 -3.08 17.61
C PHE A 169 -4.94 -1.92 17.97
N LEU A 170 -4.42 -0.70 17.83
CA LEU A 170 -5.12 0.53 18.14
C LEU A 170 -5.36 1.33 16.87
N MET A 171 -6.61 1.74 16.65
CA MET A 171 -6.96 2.74 15.65
C MET A 171 -6.55 4.12 16.17
N GLN A 172 -5.40 4.61 15.73
CA GLN A 172 -4.82 5.89 16.19
C GLN A 172 -5.74 7.09 15.92
N ALA A 173 -6.58 6.99 14.91
CA ALA A 173 -7.58 7.99 14.54
C ALA A 173 -8.76 8.08 15.52
N GLY A 174 -8.96 7.05 16.36
CA GLY A 174 -10.19 6.84 17.13
C GLY A 174 -11.40 6.60 16.21
N MET A 175 -12.59 6.40 16.78
CA MET A 175 -13.79 6.05 15.98
C MET A 175 -14.16 7.10 14.92
N LEU A 176 -14.15 8.39 15.28
CA LEU A 176 -14.53 9.47 14.37
C LEU A 176 -13.50 9.64 13.25
N GLY A 177 -12.20 9.52 13.57
CA GLY A 177 -11.14 9.54 12.56
C GLY A 177 -11.22 8.33 11.63
N THR A 178 -11.52 7.13 12.15
CA THR A 178 -11.71 5.92 11.35
C THR A 178 -12.90 6.04 10.38
N LEU A 179 -14.05 6.54 10.83
CA LEU A 179 -15.21 6.77 9.96
C LEU A 179 -14.93 7.83 8.88
N GLN A 180 -14.08 8.81 9.18
CA GLN A 180 -13.64 9.81 8.21
C GLN A 180 -12.60 9.26 7.23
N ALA A 181 -11.65 8.46 7.68
CA ALA A 181 -10.68 7.80 6.83
C ALA A 181 -11.37 6.82 5.86
N LEU A 182 -12.44 6.14 6.29
CA LEU A 182 -13.30 5.34 5.39
C LEU A 182 -13.91 6.21 4.27
N TRP A 183 -14.25 7.47 4.58
CA TRP A 183 -14.74 8.45 3.61
C TRP A 183 -13.65 8.98 2.68
N GLU A 184 -12.37 8.88 3.04
CA GLU A 184 -11.21 9.22 2.18
C GLU A 184 -10.76 8.05 1.30
N VAL A 185 -10.94 6.80 1.74
CA VAL A 185 -10.54 5.58 0.98
C VAL A 185 -11.61 5.10 0.00
N PHE A 186 -12.89 5.09 0.41
CA PHE A 186 -14.01 4.71 -0.47
C PHE A 186 -14.01 5.42 -1.86
N PRO A 187 -13.74 6.74 -1.95
CA PRO A 187 -13.75 7.46 -3.21
C PRO A 187 -12.69 6.99 -4.19
N LEU A 188 -11.54 6.49 -3.71
CA LEU A 188 -10.38 6.09 -4.52
C LEU A 188 -10.76 5.05 -5.58
N PHE A 189 -11.72 4.20 -5.28
CA PHE A 189 -12.19 3.11 -6.14
C PHE A 189 -13.36 3.50 -7.05
N THR A 190 -13.85 4.74 -6.97
CA THR A 190 -15.00 5.19 -7.78
C THR A 190 -14.55 5.70 -9.14
N ASN A 191 -15.27 5.33 -10.21
CA ASN A 191 -14.99 5.89 -11.54
C ASN A 191 -15.69 7.25 -11.75
N THR A 192 -15.32 8.24 -10.94
CA THR A 192 -15.91 9.58 -11.00
C THR A 192 -14.82 10.66 -10.96
N GLY A 193 -15.16 11.91 -11.30
CA GLY A 193 -14.25 13.04 -11.05
C GLY A 193 -13.92 13.22 -9.57
N TRP A 194 -14.76 12.74 -8.65
CA TRP A 194 -14.44 12.71 -7.23
C TRP A 194 -13.38 11.66 -6.90
N GLY A 195 -13.47 10.47 -7.49
CA GLY A 195 -12.44 9.43 -7.37
C GLY A 195 -11.10 9.88 -7.95
N GLU A 196 -11.11 10.47 -9.15
CA GLU A 196 -9.91 11.07 -9.78
C GLU A 196 -9.21 12.06 -8.85
N ASN A 197 -9.96 13.05 -8.34
CA ASN A 197 -9.42 14.06 -7.43
C ASN A 197 -8.93 13.46 -6.11
N SER A 198 -9.56 12.39 -5.63
CA SER A 198 -9.17 11.72 -4.38
C SER A 198 -7.86 10.95 -4.56
N ASN A 199 -7.70 10.21 -5.66
CA ASN A 199 -6.43 9.53 -6.00
C ASN A 199 -5.29 10.54 -6.14
N ILE A 200 -5.51 11.64 -6.87
CA ILE A 200 -4.51 12.71 -7.03
C ILE A 200 -4.15 13.32 -5.68
N ALA A 201 -5.14 13.66 -4.84
CA ALA A 201 -4.91 14.25 -3.53
C ALA A 201 -4.12 13.30 -2.61
N PHE A 202 -4.45 12.01 -2.63
CA PHE A 202 -3.75 10.97 -1.90
C PHE A 202 -2.26 10.91 -2.31
N LEU A 203 -1.98 10.77 -3.61
CA LEU A 203 -0.62 10.62 -4.11
C LEU A 203 0.21 11.91 -3.93
N LYS A 204 -0.39 13.09 -4.10
CA LYS A 204 0.24 14.38 -3.77
C LYS A 204 0.69 14.45 -2.31
N LYS A 205 -0.20 14.02 -1.41
CA LYS A 205 0.02 14.10 0.04
C LYS A 205 1.04 13.08 0.53
N HIS A 206 1.00 11.85 0.02
CA HIS A 206 1.80 10.73 0.55
C HIS A 206 3.10 10.50 -0.21
N MET A 207 3.19 10.94 -1.46
CA MET A 207 4.36 10.70 -2.32
C MET A 207 5.01 11.99 -2.82
N GLY A 208 4.34 13.13 -2.71
CA GLY A 208 4.84 14.40 -3.27
C GLY A 208 4.74 14.50 -4.79
N ALA A 209 3.92 13.65 -5.42
CA ALA A 209 3.65 13.70 -6.86
C ALA A 209 3.03 15.05 -7.26
N LEU A 210 3.23 15.50 -8.51
CA LEU A 210 2.78 16.81 -8.97
C LEU A 210 1.47 16.76 -9.75
N PHE A 211 1.27 15.75 -10.59
CA PHE A 211 0.10 15.63 -11.50
C PHE A 211 -0.19 16.93 -12.25
N GLU A 212 0.82 17.44 -12.95
CA GLU A 212 0.66 18.63 -13.79
C GLU A 212 -0.16 18.28 -15.04
N GLU A 213 -1.17 19.08 -15.37
CA GLU A 213 -1.98 18.84 -16.55
C GLU A 213 -1.22 19.18 -17.84
N ARG A 214 -1.33 18.31 -18.84
CA ARG A 214 -0.73 18.48 -20.17
C ARG A 214 -1.65 19.31 -21.06
N PRO A 215 -1.09 20.10 -22.00
CA PRO A 215 -1.89 20.71 -23.05
C PRO A 215 -2.57 19.63 -23.90
N GLN A 216 -3.76 19.93 -24.42
CA GLN A 216 -4.43 19.05 -25.38
C GLN A 216 -3.73 19.11 -26.76
N PRO A 217 -3.76 18.01 -27.54
CA PRO A 217 -4.42 16.73 -27.26
C PRO A 217 -3.67 15.86 -26.25
N TRP A 218 -4.40 15.10 -25.43
CA TRP A 218 -3.83 14.16 -24.44
C TRP A 218 -3.42 12.81 -25.05
N VAL A 219 -3.52 12.67 -26.36
CA VAL A 219 -3.12 11.51 -27.14
C VAL A 219 -2.13 11.98 -28.18
N THR A 220 -0.97 11.34 -28.22
CA THR A 220 0.07 11.63 -29.21
C THR A 220 -0.24 10.91 -30.52
N ASN A 221 0.04 11.52 -31.67
CA ASN A 221 -0.08 10.86 -32.96
C ASN A 221 1.17 9.97 -33.16
N ILE A 222 1.00 8.65 -33.04
CA ILE A 222 2.10 7.69 -32.98
C ILE A 222 2.33 7.08 -34.36
N THR A 223 3.58 7.08 -34.80
CA THR A 223 4.04 6.26 -35.93
C THR A 223 4.55 4.94 -35.37
N ALA A 224 3.74 3.88 -35.48
CA ALA A 224 4.00 2.60 -34.84
C ALA A 224 5.32 1.97 -35.33
N GLU A 225 5.78 2.29 -36.54
CA GLU A 225 7.05 1.85 -37.14
C GLU A 225 8.28 2.25 -36.31
N GLU A 226 8.21 3.33 -35.54
CA GLU A 226 9.29 3.81 -34.67
C GLU A 226 9.32 3.12 -33.30
N ILE A 227 8.34 2.27 -33.00
CA ILE A 227 8.33 1.40 -31.81
C ILE A 227 9.00 0.07 -32.15
N HIS A 228 9.77 -0.50 -31.24
CA HIS A 228 10.56 -1.69 -31.53
C HIS A 228 10.44 -2.75 -30.43
N SER A 229 10.86 -3.97 -30.77
CA SER A 229 10.93 -5.07 -29.83
C SER A 229 11.78 -4.71 -28.62
N GLY A 230 11.22 -4.98 -27.44
CA GLY A 230 11.81 -4.65 -26.16
C GLY A 230 11.47 -3.26 -25.64
N ASP A 231 10.83 -2.36 -26.42
CA ASP A 231 10.39 -1.08 -25.87
C ASP A 231 9.35 -1.30 -24.75
N PHE A 232 9.49 -0.54 -23.66
CA PHE A 232 8.73 -0.74 -22.43
C PHE A 232 7.58 0.26 -22.35
N LEU A 233 6.42 -0.21 -21.92
CA LEU A 233 5.25 0.62 -21.66
C LEU A 233 5.03 0.70 -20.16
N ALA A 234 5.03 1.92 -19.62
CA ALA A 234 4.63 2.21 -18.24
C ALA A 234 3.24 2.84 -18.26
N LEU A 235 2.31 2.27 -17.50
CA LEU A 235 0.92 2.69 -17.41
C LEU A 235 0.60 3.19 -16.00
N SER A 236 -0.26 4.20 -15.90
CA SER A 236 -0.72 4.78 -14.65
C SER A 236 -2.20 5.16 -14.74
N LYS A 237 -3.04 4.40 -14.04
CA LYS A 237 -4.48 4.60 -13.91
C LYS A 237 -4.77 5.37 -12.62
N ILE A 238 -5.81 6.22 -12.66
CA ILE A 238 -6.15 7.12 -11.53
C ILE A 238 -7.65 7.21 -11.25
N ARG A 239 -8.48 6.38 -11.91
CA ARG A 239 -9.92 6.29 -11.67
C ARG A 239 -10.41 4.85 -11.60
N GLY A 240 -11.57 4.68 -10.99
CA GLY A 240 -12.24 3.38 -10.90
C GLY A 240 -11.49 2.40 -10.00
N ARG A 241 -11.89 1.13 -10.08
CA ARG A 241 -11.32 0.05 -9.28
C ARG A 241 -9.80 -0.01 -9.43
N TRP A 242 -9.32 -0.04 -10.67
CA TRP A 242 -7.89 -0.14 -10.98
C TRP A 242 -7.10 1.10 -10.56
N GLY A 243 -7.64 2.31 -10.75
CA GLY A 243 -6.99 3.53 -10.26
C GLY A 243 -6.84 3.59 -8.74
N GLY A 244 -7.80 3.05 -7.99
CA GLY A 244 -7.70 2.91 -6.53
C GLY A 244 -6.63 1.90 -6.10
N PHE A 245 -6.59 0.73 -6.74
CA PHE A 245 -5.55 -0.28 -6.47
C PHE A 245 -4.16 0.25 -6.80
N GLU A 246 -3.97 0.81 -7.99
CA GLU A 246 -2.69 1.39 -8.38
C GLU A 246 -2.28 2.55 -7.47
N THR A 247 -3.22 3.34 -6.93
CA THR A 247 -2.90 4.42 -5.99
C THR A 247 -2.25 3.88 -4.71
N LEU A 248 -2.77 2.76 -4.19
CA LEU A 248 -2.19 2.09 -3.01
C LEU A 248 -0.87 1.40 -3.37
N GLU A 249 -0.79 0.75 -4.52
CA GLU A 249 0.44 0.12 -5.02
C GLU A 249 1.58 1.15 -5.19
N LYS A 250 1.31 2.26 -5.86
CA LYS A 250 2.25 3.39 -6.04
C LYS A 250 2.76 3.88 -4.70
N TRP A 251 1.88 3.96 -3.70
CA TRP A 251 2.25 4.42 -2.37
C TRP A 251 3.18 3.46 -1.63
N VAL A 252 2.92 2.16 -1.67
CA VAL A 252 3.78 1.18 -0.96
C VAL A 252 5.09 0.92 -1.69
N THR A 253 5.09 0.90 -3.03
CA THR A 253 6.28 0.62 -3.84
C THR A 253 7.14 1.85 -4.14
N GLY A 254 6.53 3.04 -4.10
CA GLY A 254 7.14 4.26 -4.63
C GLY A 254 7.18 4.32 -6.15
N ALA A 255 6.54 3.38 -6.84
CA ALA A 255 6.32 3.49 -8.27
C ALA A 255 5.32 4.61 -8.55
N TYR A 256 5.50 5.33 -9.66
CA TYR A 256 4.56 6.35 -10.12
C TYR A 256 3.71 5.86 -11.33
N ALA A 257 3.97 4.62 -11.74
CA ALA A 257 3.20 3.80 -12.66
C ALA A 257 2.69 2.57 -11.88
N GLY A 258 1.55 2.01 -12.28
CA GLY A 258 0.92 0.86 -11.62
C GLY A 258 0.72 -0.35 -12.55
N HIS A 259 1.07 -0.23 -13.83
CA HIS A 259 1.07 -1.38 -14.73
C HIS A 259 2.15 -1.25 -15.80
N THR A 260 2.56 -2.37 -16.38
CA THR A 260 3.64 -2.41 -17.39
C THR A 260 3.38 -3.43 -18.47
N ALA A 261 3.83 -3.12 -19.69
CA ALA A 261 3.80 -4.01 -20.84
C ALA A 261 5.08 -3.87 -21.67
N VAL A 262 5.27 -4.76 -22.63
CA VAL A 262 6.42 -4.74 -23.55
C VAL A 262 5.98 -4.88 -25.00
N CYS A 263 6.61 -4.10 -25.87
CA CYS A 263 6.39 -4.16 -27.31
C CYS A 263 7.24 -5.26 -27.95
N LEU A 264 6.68 -5.98 -28.91
CA LEU A 264 7.36 -7.01 -29.71
C LEU A 264 6.96 -6.87 -31.19
N ARG A 265 7.90 -7.02 -32.10
CA ARG A 265 7.64 -7.14 -33.54
C ARG A 265 7.76 -8.59 -33.97
N ASP A 266 6.80 -9.07 -34.74
CA ASP A 266 6.92 -10.39 -35.36
C ASP A 266 7.85 -10.37 -36.59
N SER A 267 8.03 -11.53 -37.21
CA SER A 267 8.86 -11.70 -38.42
C SER A 267 8.35 -10.92 -39.64
N GLU A 268 7.08 -10.52 -39.65
CA GLU A 268 6.47 -9.70 -40.70
C GLU A 268 6.59 -8.20 -40.39
N GLY A 269 7.14 -7.85 -39.22
CA GLY A 269 7.29 -6.49 -38.75
C GLY A 269 6.02 -5.93 -38.11
N LYS A 270 4.98 -6.71 -37.86
CA LYS A 270 3.78 -6.23 -37.16
C LYS A 270 4.07 -6.04 -35.68
N LEU A 271 3.52 -4.98 -35.09
CA LEU A 271 3.71 -4.64 -33.68
C LEU A 271 2.66 -5.33 -32.78
N TRP A 272 3.14 -5.87 -31.67
CA TRP A 272 2.38 -6.55 -30.63
C TRP A 272 2.72 -5.96 -29.27
N VAL A 273 1.78 -6.05 -28.34
CA VAL A 273 1.96 -5.71 -26.93
C VAL A 273 1.75 -6.98 -26.12
N ALA A 274 2.75 -7.36 -25.32
CA ALA A 274 2.64 -8.45 -24.37
C ALA A 274 2.57 -7.87 -22.96
N GLU A 275 1.58 -8.30 -22.19
CA GLU A 275 1.35 -7.84 -20.82
C GLU A 275 0.83 -8.97 -19.92
N SER A 276 1.05 -8.83 -18.62
CA SER A 276 0.41 -9.68 -17.61
C SER A 276 -0.58 -8.83 -16.83
N GLY A 277 -1.83 -9.26 -16.73
CA GLY A 277 -2.91 -8.52 -16.06
C GLY A 277 -4.01 -8.07 -17.03
N HIS A 278 -4.16 -8.78 -18.15
CA HIS A 278 -5.25 -8.56 -19.10
C HIS A 278 -6.47 -9.39 -18.68
N GLU A 279 -7.63 -8.75 -18.52
CA GLU A 279 -8.87 -9.43 -18.16
C GLU A 279 -9.43 -10.20 -19.37
N ASP A 280 -9.62 -11.51 -19.24
CA ASP A 280 -10.21 -12.34 -20.28
C ASP A 280 -11.76 -12.28 -20.30
N GLU A 281 -12.39 -13.03 -21.21
CA GLU A 281 -13.86 -13.08 -21.31
C GLU A 281 -14.55 -13.65 -20.07
N GLN A 282 -13.82 -14.37 -19.21
CA GLN A 282 -14.31 -14.94 -17.96
C GLN A 282 -14.12 -13.99 -16.77
N GLY A 283 -13.42 -12.86 -16.96
CA GLY A 283 -13.10 -11.91 -15.91
C GLY A 283 -11.84 -12.25 -15.11
N GLU A 284 -11.00 -13.16 -15.63
CA GLU A 284 -9.75 -13.57 -15.00
C GLU A 284 -8.58 -12.79 -15.59
N ASP A 285 -7.63 -12.39 -14.73
CA ASP A 285 -6.43 -11.67 -15.16
C ASP A 285 -5.37 -12.66 -15.67
N ILE A 286 -5.01 -12.55 -16.94
CA ILE A 286 -4.07 -13.43 -17.63
C ILE A 286 -2.90 -12.68 -18.27
N ILE A 287 -1.90 -13.45 -18.73
CA ILE A 287 -0.85 -12.98 -19.62
C ILE A 287 -1.35 -13.04 -21.06
N ALA A 288 -1.40 -11.89 -21.72
CA ALA A 288 -1.91 -11.75 -23.08
C ALA A 288 -0.84 -11.19 -24.03
N ILE A 289 -0.95 -11.57 -25.31
CA ILE A 289 -0.18 -10.99 -26.42
C ILE A 289 -1.20 -10.49 -27.43
N LEU A 290 -1.32 -9.17 -27.53
CA LEU A 290 -2.32 -8.49 -28.34
C LEU A 290 -1.65 -7.77 -29.49
N THR A 291 -2.38 -7.60 -30.60
CA THR A 291 -1.89 -6.70 -31.65
C THR A 291 -1.87 -5.27 -31.14
N TRP A 292 -0.94 -4.44 -31.63
CA TRP A 292 -0.89 -3.03 -31.24
C TRP A 292 -2.22 -2.32 -31.46
N ASP A 293 -2.88 -2.55 -32.59
CA ASP A 293 -4.15 -1.91 -32.92
C ASP A 293 -5.26 -2.31 -31.93
N GLU A 294 -5.33 -3.58 -31.54
CA GLU A 294 -6.30 -4.07 -30.55
C GLU A 294 -6.06 -3.49 -29.17
N TRP A 295 -4.81 -3.53 -28.69
CA TRP A 295 -4.42 -3.00 -27.40
C TRP A 295 -4.63 -1.47 -27.35
N TRP A 296 -4.22 -0.77 -28.39
CA TRP A 296 -4.33 0.68 -28.46
C TRP A 296 -5.78 1.16 -28.60
N GLU A 297 -6.61 0.45 -29.37
CA GLU A 297 -8.05 0.73 -29.45
C GLU A 297 -8.72 0.52 -28.08
N PHE A 298 -8.38 -0.56 -27.36
CA PHE A 298 -8.88 -0.78 -26.00
C PHE A 298 -8.52 0.38 -25.09
N GLU A 299 -7.25 0.79 -25.05
CA GLU A 299 -6.82 1.92 -24.25
C GLU A 299 -7.60 3.17 -24.67
N LEU A 300 -7.76 3.47 -25.96
CA LEU A 300 -8.49 4.63 -26.49
C LEU A 300 -9.97 4.68 -26.12
N THR A 301 -10.70 3.57 -26.23
CA THR A 301 -12.17 3.62 -26.24
C THR A 301 -12.83 2.82 -25.14
N LYS A 302 -12.14 1.86 -24.52
CA LYS A 302 -12.71 0.94 -23.53
C LYS A 302 -12.15 1.12 -22.12
N ASP A 303 -10.88 1.50 -21.97
CA ASP A 303 -10.31 1.74 -20.64
C ASP A 303 -10.88 3.03 -20.02
N ASP A 304 -11.79 2.85 -19.06
CA ASP A 304 -12.49 3.92 -18.35
C ASP A 304 -11.78 4.42 -17.08
N SER A 305 -10.57 3.89 -16.79
CA SER A 305 -9.78 4.18 -15.60
C SER A 305 -8.89 5.44 -15.71
N ASN A 306 -9.04 6.18 -16.82
CA ASN A 306 -8.21 7.33 -17.20
C ASN A 306 -6.71 6.97 -17.25
N PRO A 307 -6.31 6.11 -18.20
CA PRO A 307 -4.93 5.63 -18.28
C PRO A 307 -3.99 6.72 -18.80
N HIS A 308 -2.82 6.78 -18.19
CA HIS A 308 -1.67 7.55 -18.62
C HIS A 308 -0.59 6.56 -19.04
N ILE A 309 -0.02 6.76 -20.22
CA ILE A 309 0.85 5.76 -20.84
C ILE A 309 2.12 6.43 -21.33
N ALA A 310 3.27 5.89 -20.92
CA ALA A 310 4.58 6.29 -21.36
C ALA A 310 5.29 5.12 -22.05
N LEU A 311 5.77 5.35 -23.27
CA LEU A 311 6.73 4.50 -23.95
C LEU A 311 8.14 4.90 -23.53
N LEU A 312 8.91 3.91 -23.11
CA LEU A 312 10.32 4.00 -22.74
C LEU A 312 11.12 3.21 -23.78
N PRO A 313 11.66 3.89 -24.82
CA PRO A 313 12.46 3.21 -25.84
C PRO A 313 13.69 2.55 -25.23
N MET A 314 14.01 1.33 -25.66
CA MET A 314 15.23 0.63 -25.25
C MET A 314 16.47 1.32 -25.82
N HIS A 315 17.53 1.47 -25.02
CA HIS A 315 18.79 2.04 -25.47
C HIS A 315 19.39 1.18 -26.60
N PRO A 316 19.98 1.78 -27.66
CA PRO A 316 20.55 1.04 -28.79
C PRO A 316 21.55 -0.07 -28.41
N ASP A 317 22.44 0.19 -27.43
CA ASP A 317 23.42 -0.80 -26.96
C ASP A 317 22.79 -1.97 -26.18
N VAL A 318 21.64 -1.74 -25.57
CA VAL A 318 20.86 -2.78 -24.87
C VAL A 318 20.10 -3.58 -25.91
N ARG A 319 19.47 -2.90 -26.87
CA ARG A 319 18.76 -3.52 -27.99
C ARG A 319 19.67 -4.40 -28.85
N ALA A 320 20.92 -4.00 -29.09
CA ALA A 320 21.89 -4.81 -29.81
C ALA A 320 22.19 -6.17 -29.13
N ARG A 321 21.91 -6.30 -27.83
CA ARG A 321 22.07 -7.55 -27.04
C ARG A 321 20.74 -8.29 -26.84
N PHE A 322 19.62 -7.69 -27.22
CA PHE A 322 18.28 -8.25 -27.04
C PHE A 322 18.05 -9.38 -28.04
N ASN A 323 17.94 -10.62 -27.56
CA ASN A 323 17.58 -11.76 -28.39
C ASN A 323 16.06 -11.81 -28.60
N GLU A 324 15.61 -11.26 -29.72
CA GLU A 324 14.20 -11.17 -30.09
C GLU A 324 13.52 -12.53 -30.26
N THR A 325 14.23 -13.54 -30.78
CA THR A 325 13.69 -14.91 -30.91
C THR A 325 13.40 -15.50 -29.54
N ALA A 326 14.35 -15.41 -28.60
CA ALA A 326 14.18 -15.90 -27.24
C ALA A 326 13.09 -15.14 -26.48
N ALA A 327 12.96 -13.82 -26.71
CA ALA A 327 11.89 -13.00 -26.16
C ALA A 327 10.50 -13.50 -26.61
N TRP A 328 10.34 -13.78 -27.91
CA TRP A 328 9.10 -14.33 -28.45
C TRP A 328 8.78 -15.74 -27.96
N GLU A 329 9.79 -16.60 -27.86
CA GLU A 329 9.62 -17.95 -27.29
C GLU A 329 9.13 -17.88 -25.85
N TYR A 330 9.73 -17.01 -25.03
CA TYR A 330 9.29 -16.79 -23.66
C TYR A 330 7.87 -16.21 -23.60
N ALA A 331 7.58 -15.14 -24.34
CA ALA A 331 6.25 -14.53 -24.36
C ALA A 331 5.17 -15.55 -24.71
N LYS A 332 5.36 -16.31 -25.80
CA LYS A 332 4.44 -17.37 -26.22
C LYS A 332 4.30 -18.47 -25.18
N SER A 333 5.38 -18.83 -24.49
CA SER A 333 5.33 -19.84 -23.42
C SER A 333 4.48 -19.41 -22.24
N MET A 334 4.31 -18.10 -22.01
CA MET A 334 3.56 -17.52 -20.90
C MET A 334 2.14 -17.08 -21.28
N SER A 335 1.85 -16.91 -22.58
CA SER A 335 0.51 -16.53 -23.06
C SER A 335 -0.57 -17.46 -22.51
N GLY A 336 -1.64 -16.88 -21.98
CA GLY A 336 -2.78 -17.57 -21.37
C GLY A 336 -2.54 -18.08 -19.94
N LYS A 337 -1.38 -17.82 -19.34
CA LYS A 337 -1.13 -18.16 -17.93
C LYS A 337 -1.69 -17.11 -16.96
N PRO A 338 -1.92 -17.46 -15.69
CA PRO A 338 -2.47 -16.55 -14.71
C PRO A 338 -1.57 -15.35 -14.38
N TYR A 339 -2.19 -14.25 -13.93
CA TYR A 339 -1.51 -13.13 -13.32
C TYR A 339 -0.79 -13.50 -12.01
N GLY A 340 0.39 -12.93 -11.79
CA GLY A 340 1.23 -13.23 -10.62
C GLY A 340 0.79 -12.56 -9.31
N TYR A 341 -0.42 -12.82 -8.83
CA TYR A 341 -0.84 -12.34 -7.50
C TYR A 341 0.08 -12.83 -6.38
N HIS A 342 0.57 -14.07 -6.51
CA HIS A 342 1.50 -14.71 -5.59
C HIS A 342 2.83 -13.97 -5.40
N ASN A 343 3.36 -13.35 -6.45
CA ASN A 343 4.65 -12.66 -6.38
C ASN A 343 4.49 -11.15 -6.12
N LEU A 344 3.47 -10.51 -6.68
CA LEU A 344 3.24 -9.07 -6.55
C LEU A 344 3.21 -8.62 -5.08
N ILE A 345 2.52 -9.36 -4.22
CA ILE A 345 2.27 -8.94 -2.83
C ILE A 345 3.54 -8.89 -1.97
N PHE A 346 4.58 -9.66 -2.32
CA PHE A 346 5.84 -9.72 -1.55
C PHE A 346 6.97 -8.89 -2.17
N SER A 347 6.88 -8.56 -3.46
CA SER A 347 7.93 -7.88 -4.24
C SER A 347 8.41 -6.51 -3.72
N TRP A 348 7.75 -5.94 -2.72
CA TRP A 348 8.11 -4.65 -2.11
C TRP A 348 8.55 -4.80 -0.64
N ILE A 349 8.64 -6.04 -0.13
CA ILE A 349 8.94 -6.36 1.27
C ILE A 349 10.36 -6.95 1.34
N ASP A 350 11.36 -6.09 1.19
CA ASP A 350 12.76 -6.53 1.15
C ASP A 350 13.39 -6.75 2.53
N THR A 351 12.79 -6.15 3.57
CA THR A 351 13.29 -6.19 4.95
C THR A 351 12.20 -6.50 5.96
N ILE A 352 12.56 -6.75 7.23
CA ILE A 352 11.59 -7.13 8.26
C ILE A 352 10.63 -5.97 8.63
N SER A 353 11.09 -4.72 8.55
CA SER A 353 10.33 -3.55 9.06
C SER A 353 10.34 -2.31 8.18
N ASP A 354 11.37 -2.11 7.36
CA ASP A 354 11.66 -0.79 6.78
C ASP A 354 11.07 -0.60 5.37
N ASN A 355 10.03 -1.35 5.02
CA ASN A 355 9.33 -1.22 3.72
C ASN A 355 7.89 -0.73 3.87
N TYR A 356 7.35 -0.66 5.09
CA TYR A 356 5.95 -0.34 5.34
C TYR A 356 5.73 1.16 5.60
N PRO A 357 4.94 1.87 4.75
CA PRO A 357 4.47 3.20 5.08
C PRO A 357 3.74 3.22 6.42
N SER A 358 4.15 4.07 7.36
CA SER A 358 3.46 4.20 8.65
C SER A 358 1.95 4.46 8.47
N PRO A 359 1.05 3.77 9.20
CA PRO A 359 1.31 2.89 10.35
C PRO A 359 1.34 1.39 10.00
N LEU A 360 1.52 1.02 8.72
CA LEU A 360 1.62 -0.38 8.31
C LEU A 360 2.84 -1.05 8.98
N ASP A 361 2.67 -2.31 9.36
CA ASP A 361 3.74 -3.20 9.79
C ASP A 361 3.38 -4.66 9.44
N ALA A 362 4.33 -5.59 9.63
CA ALA A 362 4.11 -7.00 9.34
C ALA A 362 3.00 -7.65 10.20
N HIS A 363 2.73 -7.13 11.41
CA HIS A 363 1.66 -7.65 12.27
C HIS A 363 0.29 -7.25 11.75
N LEU A 364 0.16 -6.03 11.24
CA LEU A 364 -1.05 -5.56 10.60
C LEU A 364 -1.30 -6.30 9.29
N VAL A 365 -0.26 -6.51 8.48
CA VAL A 365 -0.34 -7.35 7.27
C VAL A 365 -0.85 -8.74 7.63
N ALA A 366 -0.28 -9.40 8.65
CA ALA A 366 -0.75 -10.70 9.12
C ALA A 366 -2.24 -10.67 9.51
N SER A 367 -2.66 -9.64 10.23
CA SER A 367 -4.06 -9.50 10.68
C SER A 367 -5.03 -9.30 9.53
N VAL A 368 -4.67 -8.48 8.54
CA VAL A 368 -5.45 -8.27 7.32
C VAL A 368 -5.55 -9.58 6.52
N MET A 369 -4.44 -10.31 6.38
CA MET A 369 -4.43 -11.62 5.72
C MET A 369 -5.33 -12.62 6.46
N THR A 370 -5.32 -12.63 7.80
CA THR A 370 -6.23 -13.48 8.60
C THR A 370 -7.70 -13.13 8.36
N VAL A 371 -8.08 -11.85 8.41
CA VAL A 371 -9.46 -11.41 8.13
C VAL A 371 -9.88 -11.81 6.72
N TRP A 372 -9.03 -11.55 5.72
CA TRP A 372 -9.35 -11.84 4.32
C TRP A 372 -9.46 -13.35 4.06
N ASN A 373 -8.60 -14.16 4.69
CA ASN A 373 -8.65 -15.62 4.59
C ASN A 373 -9.94 -16.20 5.22
N GLN A 374 -10.52 -15.53 6.21
CA GLN A 374 -11.83 -15.90 6.75
C GLN A 374 -12.99 -15.44 5.85
N MET A 375 -12.89 -14.23 5.27
CA MET A 375 -13.97 -13.65 4.46
C MET A 375 -14.06 -14.24 3.05
N GLN A 376 -12.92 -14.53 2.42
CA GLN A 376 -12.80 -15.01 1.03
C GLN A 376 -11.73 -16.11 0.92
N PRO A 377 -11.95 -17.30 1.51
CA PRO A 377 -10.94 -18.34 1.64
C PRO A 377 -10.39 -18.86 0.29
N ALA A 378 -11.24 -18.95 -0.74
CA ALA A 378 -10.83 -19.41 -2.06
C ALA A 378 -9.85 -18.44 -2.75
N TYR A 379 -10.06 -17.13 -2.58
CA TYR A 379 -9.19 -16.11 -3.17
C TYR A 379 -7.91 -15.91 -2.35
N ALA A 380 -8.00 -15.94 -1.03
CA ALA A 380 -6.84 -15.84 -0.13
C ALA A 380 -5.82 -16.99 -0.32
N GLY A 381 -6.32 -18.20 -0.56
CA GLY A 381 -5.49 -19.36 -0.90
C GLY A 381 -4.59 -19.12 -2.11
N ASN A 382 -5.17 -18.50 -3.15
CA ASN A 382 -4.51 -18.16 -4.40
C ASN A 382 -3.65 -16.88 -4.33
N MET A 383 -3.71 -16.10 -3.25
CA MET A 383 -2.91 -14.87 -3.16
C MET A 383 -1.60 -15.08 -2.39
N TRP A 384 -1.61 -15.81 -1.28
CA TRP A 384 -0.43 -15.86 -0.40
C TRP A 384 -0.15 -17.20 0.26
N ASN A 385 -1.15 -18.09 0.47
CA ASN A 385 -0.92 -19.30 1.28
C ASN A 385 0.17 -20.19 0.67
N GLU A 386 0.12 -20.46 -0.64
CA GLU A 386 1.14 -21.27 -1.30
C GLU A 386 2.51 -20.57 -1.30
N ALA A 387 2.54 -19.26 -1.55
CA ALA A 387 3.76 -18.46 -1.57
C ALA A 387 4.45 -18.41 -0.20
N LEU A 388 3.68 -18.33 0.89
CA LEU A 388 4.20 -18.42 2.26
C LEU A 388 4.74 -19.82 2.57
N ASN A 389 4.05 -20.87 2.11
CA ASN A 389 4.52 -22.25 2.26
C ASN A 389 5.84 -22.49 1.52
N LYS A 390 6.00 -21.98 0.28
CA LYS A 390 7.26 -22.07 -0.46
C LYS A 390 8.41 -21.39 0.27
N ARG A 391 8.20 -20.16 0.77
CA ARG A 391 9.18 -19.42 1.59
C ARG A 391 9.56 -20.17 2.87
N LEU A 392 8.61 -20.85 3.49
CA LEU A 392 8.83 -21.66 4.69
C LEU A 392 9.41 -23.06 4.39
N GLY A 393 9.42 -23.50 3.13
CA GLY A 393 9.79 -24.87 2.76
C GLY A 393 8.78 -25.93 3.24
N THR A 394 7.50 -25.56 3.33
CA THR A 394 6.38 -26.43 3.71
C THR A 394 5.40 -26.58 2.55
N GLN A 395 4.37 -27.42 2.71
CA GLN A 395 3.32 -27.61 1.72
C GLN A 395 1.97 -27.70 2.43
N ASN A 396 0.94 -27.10 1.83
CA ASN A 396 -0.47 -27.21 2.26
C ASN A 396 -0.77 -26.79 3.71
N LEU A 397 0.10 -26.00 4.35
CA LEU A 397 -0.26 -25.37 5.62
C LEU A 397 -1.22 -24.20 5.36
N THR A 398 -2.27 -24.11 6.17
CA THR A 398 -3.13 -22.92 6.26
C THR A 398 -2.34 -21.71 6.78
N LEU A 399 -2.83 -20.49 6.57
CA LEU A 399 -2.19 -19.27 7.08
C LEU A 399 -1.91 -19.35 8.59
N SER A 400 -2.86 -19.86 9.37
CA SER A 400 -2.72 -20.00 10.82
C SER A 400 -1.61 -21.00 11.18
N GLU A 401 -1.51 -22.13 10.48
CA GLU A 401 -0.44 -23.12 10.65
C GLU A 401 0.92 -22.58 10.20
N VAL A 402 0.99 -21.81 9.12
CA VAL A 402 2.20 -21.10 8.69
C VAL A 402 2.68 -20.16 9.80
N LEU A 403 1.79 -19.33 10.35
CA LEU A 403 2.13 -18.40 11.43
C LEU A 403 2.65 -19.14 12.68
N VAL A 404 2.04 -20.25 13.06
CA VAL A 404 2.51 -21.10 14.16
C VAL A 404 3.86 -21.75 13.85
N GLU A 405 4.06 -22.25 12.63
CA GLU A 405 5.28 -22.95 12.22
C GLU A 405 6.49 -22.02 12.11
N VAL A 406 6.30 -20.79 11.59
CA VAL A 406 7.32 -19.73 11.61
C VAL A 406 7.83 -19.50 13.01
N GLU A 407 6.92 -19.43 13.99
CA GLU A 407 7.28 -19.22 15.38
C GLU A 407 7.96 -20.44 16.01
N LYS A 408 7.50 -21.67 15.71
CA LYS A 408 8.17 -22.91 16.16
C LYS A 408 9.63 -22.96 15.71
N ARG A 409 9.94 -22.40 14.55
CA ARG A 409 11.30 -22.30 13.99
C ARG A 409 12.11 -21.12 14.54
N GLY A 410 11.55 -20.35 15.47
CA GLY A 410 12.22 -19.19 16.07
C GLY A 410 12.38 -18.00 15.11
N SER A 411 11.61 -17.98 14.02
CA SER A 411 11.58 -16.86 13.06
C SER A 411 10.39 -15.93 13.35
N SER A 412 10.25 -14.87 12.55
CA SER A 412 9.11 -13.93 12.61
C SER A 412 8.36 -13.89 11.29
N PHE A 413 7.09 -13.49 11.31
CA PHE A 413 6.31 -13.36 10.08
C PHE A 413 6.92 -12.34 9.12
N GLY A 414 7.41 -11.20 9.62
CA GLY A 414 8.14 -10.23 8.79
C GLY A 414 9.40 -10.83 8.13
N ALA A 415 10.13 -11.69 8.85
CA ALA A 415 11.27 -12.40 8.26
C ALA A 415 10.86 -13.45 7.21
N LEU A 416 9.68 -14.07 7.35
CA LEU A 416 9.12 -14.94 6.31
C LEU A 416 8.75 -14.12 5.07
N LEU A 417 8.07 -12.99 5.24
CA LEU A 417 7.67 -12.10 4.14
C LEU A 417 8.88 -11.58 3.35
N ALA A 418 9.98 -11.28 4.04
CA ALA A 418 11.23 -10.80 3.45
C ALA A 418 12.11 -11.88 2.80
N ILE A 419 11.64 -13.11 2.68
CA ILE A 419 12.32 -14.13 1.86
C ILE A 419 12.03 -13.82 0.38
N PRO A 420 13.07 -13.62 -0.44
CA PRO A 420 12.88 -13.30 -1.85
C PRO A 420 12.08 -14.37 -2.60
N GLU A 421 11.12 -13.92 -3.39
CA GLU A 421 10.49 -14.70 -4.44
C GLU A 421 11.55 -15.20 -5.43
N ARG A 422 11.24 -16.31 -6.10
CA ARG A 422 12.16 -16.93 -7.06
C ARG A 422 11.47 -17.08 -8.40
N ASP A 423 12.16 -16.69 -9.46
CA ASP A 423 11.63 -16.73 -10.83
C ASP A 423 11.28 -18.16 -11.31
N ASP A 424 11.83 -19.18 -10.65
CA ASP A 424 11.59 -20.59 -10.95
C ASP A 424 10.47 -21.22 -10.12
N TRP A 425 9.85 -20.48 -9.19
CA TRP A 425 8.70 -20.97 -8.44
C TRP A 425 7.47 -21.10 -9.34
N VAL A 426 6.81 -22.25 -9.22
CA VAL A 426 5.58 -22.59 -9.92
C VAL A 426 4.51 -22.92 -8.90
N TYR A 427 3.34 -22.32 -9.05
CA TYR A 427 2.21 -22.42 -8.16
C TYR A 427 1.21 -23.48 -8.63
N ALA A 428 0.20 -23.79 -7.82
CA ALA A 428 -0.80 -24.82 -8.14
C ALA A 428 -1.64 -24.47 -9.39
N ASP A 429 -1.85 -23.17 -9.64
CA ASP A 429 -2.49 -22.62 -10.85
C ASP A 429 -1.51 -22.50 -12.05
N GLY A 430 -0.24 -22.83 -11.83
CA GLY A 430 0.79 -22.91 -12.85
C GLY A 430 1.89 -21.87 -12.67
N LYS A 431 2.58 -21.57 -13.78
CA LYS A 431 3.57 -20.49 -13.79
C LYS A 431 2.83 -19.17 -13.97
N SER A 432 3.11 -18.18 -13.15
CA SER A 432 2.46 -16.86 -13.19
C SER A 432 3.51 -15.77 -13.00
N ALA A 433 3.20 -14.55 -13.45
CA ALA A 433 4.11 -13.41 -13.35
C ALA A 433 3.30 -12.12 -13.19
N SER A 434 3.69 -11.20 -12.30
CA SER A 434 3.11 -9.85 -12.28
C SER A 434 3.46 -9.09 -13.57
N CYS A 435 2.84 -7.95 -13.81
CA CYS A 435 3.06 -7.13 -15.01
C CYS A 435 4.56 -6.86 -15.24
N VAL A 436 5.29 -6.41 -14.22
CA VAL A 436 6.70 -6.07 -14.32
C VAL A 436 7.60 -7.31 -14.33
N ALA A 437 7.29 -8.33 -13.53
CA ALA A 437 8.05 -9.58 -13.50
C ALA A 437 8.00 -10.27 -14.87
N PHE A 438 6.84 -10.26 -15.55
CA PHE A 438 6.71 -10.82 -16.90
C PHE A 438 7.64 -10.14 -17.91
N VAL A 439 7.64 -8.80 -17.95
CA VAL A 439 8.51 -8.04 -18.86
C VAL A 439 9.98 -8.31 -18.58
N PHE A 440 10.36 -8.40 -17.31
CA PHE A 440 11.75 -8.59 -16.92
C PHE A 440 12.23 -10.04 -17.00
N GLU A 441 11.34 -11.03 -16.86
CA GLU A 441 11.64 -12.42 -17.19
C GLU A 441 11.85 -12.56 -18.69
N LEU A 442 11.07 -11.85 -19.51
CA LEU A 442 11.29 -11.77 -20.96
C LEU A 442 12.65 -11.15 -21.29
N TYR A 443 13.02 -10.04 -20.64
CA TYR A 443 14.35 -9.44 -20.80
C TYR A 443 15.49 -10.37 -20.35
N LYS A 444 15.25 -11.15 -19.29
CA LYS A 444 16.19 -12.16 -18.80
C LYS A 444 16.35 -13.31 -19.81
N ALA A 445 15.24 -13.82 -20.37
CA ALA A 445 15.25 -14.81 -21.44
C ALA A 445 15.93 -14.28 -22.72
N ALA A 446 15.73 -13.00 -23.03
CA ALA A 446 16.37 -12.31 -24.14
C ALA A 446 17.87 -12.01 -23.92
N GLY A 447 18.41 -12.33 -22.74
CA GLY A 447 19.85 -12.24 -22.43
C GLY A 447 20.33 -10.88 -21.90
N LEU A 448 19.44 -9.94 -21.55
CA LEU A 448 19.84 -8.58 -21.19
C LEU A 448 20.66 -8.49 -19.89
N PHE A 449 20.45 -9.42 -18.96
CA PHE A 449 21.20 -9.50 -17.70
C PHE A 449 22.56 -10.21 -17.81
N GLY A 450 22.88 -10.81 -18.96
CA GLY A 450 24.18 -11.43 -19.22
C GLY A 450 24.65 -12.36 -18.09
N LYS A 451 25.85 -12.11 -17.57
CA LYS A 451 26.50 -12.98 -16.57
C LYS A 451 25.84 -12.97 -15.18
N ILE A 452 25.05 -11.94 -14.86
CA ILE A 452 24.40 -11.81 -13.55
C ILE A 452 22.97 -12.33 -13.56
N ALA A 453 22.47 -12.83 -14.69
CA ALA A 453 21.10 -13.32 -14.84
C ALA A 453 20.72 -14.37 -13.79
N SER A 454 21.62 -15.28 -13.44
CA SER A 454 21.36 -16.32 -12.42
C SER A 454 21.30 -15.78 -10.98
N SER A 455 21.76 -14.55 -10.75
CA SER A 455 21.79 -13.89 -9.45
C SER A 455 20.73 -12.80 -9.32
N ILE A 456 19.81 -12.68 -10.27
CA ILE A 456 18.71 -11.72 -10.24
C ILE A 456 17.40 -12.49 -10.17
N GLN A 457 16.54 -12.12 -9.22
CA GLN A 457 15.13 -12.54 -9.18
C GLN A 457 14.30 -11.36 -9.64
N VAL A 458 13.78 -11.40 -10.86
CA VAL A 458 12.98 -10.29 -11.41
C VAL A 458 11.56 -10.26 -10.84
N THR A 459 11.15 -11.35 -10.21
CA THR A 459 9.93 -11.43 -9.38
C THR A 459 9.97 -10.52 -8.14
N GLU A 460 11.15 -10.06 -7.74
CA GLU A 460 11.37 -9.06 -6.67
C GLU A 460 11.36 -7.61 -7.17
N PHE A 461 11.11 -7.38 -8.46
CA PHE A 461 11.16 -6.02 -9.00
C PHE A 461 9.81 -5.35 -8.84
N THR A 462 9.80 -4.15 -8.27
CA THR A 462 8.69 -3.23 -8.42
C THR A 462 8.77 -2.50 -9.76
N ILE A 463 7.68 -1.85 -10.18
CA ILE A 463 7.67 -1.02 -11.39
C ILE A 463 8.72 0.11 -11.31
N LYS A 464 8.98 0.65 -10.10
CA LYS A 464 10.04 1.63 -9.87
C LYS A 464 11.41 1.07 -10.22
N ASP A 465 11.69 -0.15 -9.81
CA ASP A 465 12.97 -0.79 -10.06
C ASP A 465 13.18 -1.01 -11.54
N ALA A 466 12.13 -1.41 -12.25
CA ALA A 466 12.14 -1.58 -13.70
C ALA A 466 12.52 -0.29 -14.43
N TYR A 467 11.75 0.80 -14.29
CA TYR A 467 12.02 2.02 -15.07
C TYR A 467 13.31 2.74 -14.62
N SER A 468 13.84 2.43 -13.43
CA SER A 468 15.09 3.01 -12.93
C SER A 468 16.34 2.40 -13.57
N LEU A 469 16.22 1.23 -14.20
CA LEU A 469 17.36 0.56 -14.82
C LEU A 469 17.85 1.27 -16.08
N LYS A 470 19.17 1.18 -16.32
CA LYS A 470 19.84 1.70 -17.50
C LYS A 470 19.62 0.88 -18.77
N PHE A 471 18.38 0.50 -19.01
CA PHE A 471 17.93 -0.22 -20.20
C PHE A 471 17.35 0.70 -21.27
N PHE A 472 16.95 1.91 -20.88
CA PHE A 472 16.18 2.82 -21.73
C PHE A 472 17.04 3.92 -22.34
N GLU A 473 16.49 4.59 -23.35
CA GLU A 473 17.13 5.71 -24.01
C GLU A 473 17.32 6.89 -23.04
N ASN A 474 18.48 7.54 -23.12
CA ASN A 474 18.86 8.70 -22.30
C ASN A 474 19.25 9.93 -23.16
N ASN A 475 19.34 9.76 -24.48
CA ASN A 475 19.57 10.81 -25.44
C ASN A 475 18.25 11.17 -26.15
N SER A 476 17.73 12.35 -25.84
CA SER A 476 16.48 12.85 -26.41
C SER A 476 16.50 12.97 -27.93
N SER A 477 17.67 13.05 -28.57
CA SER A 477 17.78 13.11 -30.04
C SER A 477 17.52 11.76 -30.73
N ARG A 478 17.45 10.67 -29.97
CA ARG A 478 17.19 9.30 -30.47
C ARG A 478 15.78 8.80 -30.14
N LEU A 479 15.00 9.59 -29.41
CA LEU A 479 13.59 9.28 -29.18
C LEU A 479 12.82 9.35 -30.52
N PRO A 480 11.71 8.60 -30.65
CA PRO A 480 10.84 8.67 -31.83
C PRO A 480 10.49 10.11 -32.21
N THR A 481 10.30 10.37 -33.51
CA THR A 481 10.10 11.74 -33.99
C THR A 481 8.88 12.42 -33.40
N TRP A 482 7.81 11.65 -33.15
CA TRP A 482 6.56 12.10 -32.53
C TRP A 482 6.66 12.32 -31.01
N CYS A 483 7.78 11.94 -30.39
CA CYS A 483 7.97 11.99 -28.95
C CYS A 483 8.08 13.44 -28.45
N ASN A 484 7.28 13.77 -27.44
CA ASN A 484 7.17 15.13 -26.89
C ASN A 484 6.62 16.20 -27.87
N ASP A 485 6.02 15.83 -29.00
CA ASP A 485 5.51 16.81 -29.97
C ASP A 485 4.25 17.53 -29.50
N ALA A 486 3.44 16.86 -28.69
CA ALA A 486 2.19 17.38 -28.17
C ALA A 486 2.32 18.17 -26.85
N ASP A 487 3.52 18.26 -26.25
CA ASP A 487 3.73 18.93 -24.95
C ASP A 487 4.88 19.95 -25.02
N THR A 488 4.69 21.07 -24.33
CA THR A 488 5.71 22.11 -24.12
C THR A 488 6.87 21.66 -23.24
N VAL A 489 6.63 20.69 -22.35
CA VAL A 489 7.66 20.12 -21.48
C VAL A 489 8.24 18.87 -22.14
N LYS A 490 9.56 18.89 -22.39
CA LYS A 490 10.27 17.75 -22.96
C LYS A 490 10.64 16.75 -21.86
N MET A 491 10.09 15.55 -21.94
CA MET A 491 10.35 14.44 -21.03
C MET A 491 11.47 13.54 -21.59
N PRO A 492 12.22 12.82 -20.72
CA PRO A 492 13.27 11.89 -21.16
C PRO A 492 12.72 10.59 -21.78
N PHE A 493 11.40 10.42 -21.78
CA PHE A 493 10.65 9.30 -22.36
C PHE A 493 9.41 9.85 -23.08
N CYS A 494 8.65 8.98 -23.75
CA CYS A 494 7.57 9.39 -24.63
C CYS A 494 6.21 9.13 -24.01
N GLN A 495 5.59 10.15 -23.41
CA GLN A 495 4.21 10.03 -22.95
C GLN A 495 3.23 10.05 -24.13
N ILE A 496 2.63 8.91 -24.43
CA ILE A 496 1.74 8.71 -25.58
C ILE A 496 0.27 8.96 -25.25
N ARG A 497 -0.10 8.91 -23.97
CA ARG A 497 -1.47 9.12 -23.51
C ARG A 497 -1.53 9.75 -22.12
N GLY A 498 -2.59 10.52 -21.87
CA GLY A 498 -3.08 10.85 -20.54
C GLY A 498 -3.09 12.34 -20.27
N LYS A 499 -4.03 12.75 -19.41
CA LYS A 499 -4.29 14.15 -19.04
C LYS A 499 -3.14 14.76 -18.22
N TYR A 500 -2.61 14.01 -17.27
CA TYR A 500 -1.54 14.46 -16.37
C TYR A 500 -0.17 14.01 -16.88
N ARG A 501 0.86 14.82 -16.66
CA ARG A 501 2.23 14.48 -16.99
C ARG A 501 2.69 13.33 -16.09
N MET A 502 3.16 12.25 -16.71
CA MET A 502 3.72 11.12 -15.98
C MET A 502 5.07 11.49 -15.39
N GLU A 503 5.31 11.03 -14.17
CA GLU A 503 6.58 11.21 -13.47
C GLU A 503 7.17 9.80 -13.27
N LEU A 504 8.45 9.61 -13.58
CA LEU A 504 9.17 8.35 -13.35
C LEU A 504 10.47 8.68 -12.57
N PRO A 505 10.38 8.93 -11.25
CA PRO A 505 11.51 9.40 -10.46
C PRO A 505 12.63 8.37 -10.39
N GLY A 506 13.84 8.76 -10.78
CA GLY A 506 14.97 7.83 -10.88
C GLY A 506 15.04 7.07 -12.21
N PHE A 507 14.22 7.45 -13.20
CA PHE A 507 14.28 6.90 -14.55
C PHE A 507 15.71 6.80 -15.08
N ASN A 508 16.10 5.59 -15.49
CA ASN A 508 17.34 5.33 -16.21
C ASN A 508 18.62 5.75 -15.44
N THR A 509 18.67 5.46 -14.12
CA THR A 509 19.78 5.87 -13.24
C THR A 509 20.62 4.72 -12.67
N ILE A 510 20.13 3.48 -12.69
CA ILE A 510 20.75 2.35 -11.99
C ILE A 510 21.26 1.30 -12.99
N ASP A 511 22.51 0.87 -12.82
CA ASP A 511 23.06 -0.29 -13.53
C ASP A 511 22.62 -1.59 -12.84
N PRO A 512 22.24 -2.66 -13.57
CA PRO A 512 21.91 -3.95 -12.97
C PRO A 512 23.07 -4.53 -12.14
N TYR A 513 22.76 -5.08 -10.97
CA TYR A 513 23.74 -5.74 -10.09
C TYR A 513 23.18 -7.05 -9.50
N PRO A 514 24.04 -7.98 -9.02
CA PRO A 514 23.60 -9.22 -8.40
C PRO A 514 22.77 -9.00 -7.13
N HIS A 515 21.73 -9.80 -6.91
CA HIS A 515 20.83 -9.73 -5.74
C HIS A 515 20.11 -8.38 -5.59
N MET A 516 19.86 -7.72 -6.71
CA MET A 516 19.16 -6.44 -6.77
C MET A 516 17.72 -6.55 -6.26
N ASN A 517 17.33 -5.60 -5.41
CA ASN A 517 16.01 -5.50 -4.77
C ASN A 517 15.61 -6.71 -3.89
N GLU A 518 16.57 -7.53 -3.43
CA GLU A 518 16.27 -8.59 -2.45
C GLU A 518 16.34 -8.07 -0.99
N ARG A 519 16.91 -6.87 -0.77
CA ARG A 519 17.24 -6.29 0.56
C ARG A 519 17.23 -4.75 0.56
N CYS A 520 16.43 -4.12 -0.30
CA CYS A 520 16.43 -2.70 -0.58
C CYS A 520 15.17 -1.99 -0.07
N PRO A 521 15.07 -1.73 1.25
CA PRO A 521 13.90 -1.08 1.82
C PRO A 521 13.65 0.28 1.19
N SER A 522 12.38 0.61 0.99
CA SER A 522 11.95 1.84 0.35
C SER A 522 10.71 2.38 1.06
N LEU A 523 10.77 3.63 1.55
CA LEU A 523 9.67 4.24 2.29
C LEU A 523 9.26 5.60 1.72
N PRO A 524 7.95 5.92 1.72
CA PRO A 524 7.47 7.25 1.38
C PRO A 524 8.00 8.32 2.35
N PRO A 525 7.98 9.61 1.94
CA PRO A 525 7.56 10.08 0.62
C PRO A 525 8.69 10.06 -0.41
N LYS A 526 9.94 9.83 0.02
CA LYS A 526 11.12 10.03 -0.81
C LYS A 526 11.66 8.77 -1.46
N TYR A 527 11.34 7.60 -0.88
CA TYR A 527 11.71 6.30 -1.41
C TYR A 527 13.21 6.19 -1.71
N TYR A 528 14.03 6.68 -0.77
CA TYR A 528 15.47 6.62 -0.88
C TYR A 528 15.94 5.17 -0.73
N LYS A 529 16.78 4.73 -1.65
CA LYS A 529 17.48 3.46 -1.55
C LYS A 529 18.73 3.61 -0.65
N SER A 530 18.96 2.63 0.21
CA SER A 530 20.15 2.54 1.06
C SER A 530 21.40 2.25 0.23
N MET A 531 22.60 2.47 0.78
CA MET A 531 23.84 2.17 0.05
C MET A 531 23.96 0.67 -0.25
N GLY A 532 24.26 0.34 -1.51
CA GLY A 532 24.22 -1.06 -2.00
C GLY A 532 22.90 -1.40 -2.68
N CYS A 533 21.95 -0.46 -2.59
CA CYS A 533 20.80 -0.25 -3.43
C CYS A 533 20.96 1.13 -4.12
#